data_AF-A0A254P0T0-F1
#
_entry.id   AF-A0A254P0T0-F1
#
_cell.length_a   1.000
_cell.length_b   1.000
_cell.length_c   1.000
_cell.angle_alpha   90.00
_cell.angle_beta   90.00
_cell.angle_gamma   90.00
#
_symmetry.space_group_name_H-M   'P 1'
#
loop_
_entity.id
_entity.type
_entity.pdbx_description
1 polymer ?
#
loop_
_entity_poly.entity_id
_entity_poly.type
_entity_poly.pdbx_seq_one_letter_code
_entity_poly.pdbx_strand_id
1 'polypeptide(L)'
;MAAAVREALGLDTPEALKRWAYAPGPDKAAIAALAEPAVRACQAGDPDARRIVEDEAAQLAATAAGLLRGRPRFAEGDAVLGGSLFGHSPSFREAFARALAAEFPRLRLVDGADGRSAAEGAALLARRIFG
;
A
#
# COMPACT_ATOMS: atom_id res chain seq x y z
N MET A 1 -8.00 9.39 -13.93
CA MET A 1 -8.30 8.26 -13.02
C MET A 1 -9.66 7.61 -13.26
N ALA A 2 -10.78 8.35 -13.24
CA ALA A 2 -12.12 7.77 -13.31
C ALA A 2 -12.41 6.91 -14.56
N ALA A 3 -11.76 7.20 -15.70
CA ALA A 3 -11.88 6.39 -16.91
C ALA A 3 -11.25 4.99 -16.75
N ALA A 4 -10.04 4.90 -16.18
CA ALA A 4 -9.36 3.63 -15.97
C ALA A 4 -10.11 2.70 -15.00
N VAL A 5 -10.74 3.27 -13.96
CA VAL A 5 -11.60 2.53 -13.03
C VAL A 5 -12.86 2.01 -13.73
N ARG A 6 -13.48 2.84 -14.57
CA ARG A 6 -14.65 2.41 -15.36
C ARG A 6 -14.32 1.28 -16.31
N GLU A 7 -13.21 1.40 -17.03
CA GLU A 7 -12.73 0.37 -17.96
C GLU A 7 -12.45 -0.96 -17.23
N ALA A 8 -11.76 -0.91 -16.09
CA ALA A 8 -11.48 -2.10 -15.28
C ALA A 8 -12.75 -2.79 -14.75
N LEU A 9 -13.82 -2.03 -14.54
CA LEU A 9 -15.12 -2.55 -14.11
C LEU A 9 -16.06 -2.90 -15.28
N GLY A 10 -15.65 -2.68 -16.53
CA GLY A 10 -16.51 -2.88 -17.71
C GLY A 10 -17.72 -1.95 -17.73
N LEU A 11 -17.55 -0.70 -17.27
CA LEU A 11 -18.63 0.28 -17.14
C LEU A 11 -18.51 1.40 -18.17
N ASP A 12 -19.58 1.63 -18.93
CA ASP A 12 -19.54 2.60 -20.02
C ASP A 12 -19.78 4.05 -19.57
N THR A 13 -20.45 4.26 -18.42
CA THR A 13 -20.84 5.62 -17.98
C THR A 13 -20.43 5.95 -16.54
N PRO A 14 -20.18 7.22 -16.22
CA PRO A 14 -19.95 7.69 -14.84
C PRO A 14 -21.09 7.34 -13.87
N GLU A 15 -22.35 7.35 -14.33
CA GLU A 15 -23.51 7.00 -13.51
C GLU A 15 -23.51 5.52 -13.15
N ALA A 16 -23.03 4.66 -14.04
CA ALA A 16 -22.87 3.23 -13.77
C ALA A 16 -21.84 2.99 -12.68
N LEU A 17 -20.72 3.74 -12.69
CA LEU A 17 -19.72 3.70 -11.61
C LEU A 17 -20.31 4.13 -10.28
N LYS A 18 -21.10 5.22 -10.28
CA LYS A 18 -21.79 5.68 -9.06
C LYS A 18 -22.74 4.60 -8.54
N ARG A 19 -23.56 4.00 -9.39
CA ARG A 19 -24.46 2.91 -8.98
C ARG A 19 -23.70 1.71 -8.43
N TRP A 20 -22.59 1.32 -9.06
CA TRP A 20 -21.74 0.24 -8.58
C TRP A 20 -21.20 0.53 -7.17
N ALA A 21 -20.67 1.75 -6.94
CA ALA A 21 -20.07 2.13 -5.67
C ALA A 21 -21.06 2.18 -4.49
N TYR A 22 -22.33 2.49 -4.76
CA TYR A 22 -23.40 2.56 -3.73
C TYR A 22 -24.27 1.31 -3.66
N ALA A 23 -24.09 0.34 -4.55
CA ALA A 23 -24.80 -0.93 -4.45
C ALA A 23 -24.36 -1.67 -3.18
N PRO A 24 -25.22 -2.51 -2.58
CA PRO A 24 -24.81 -3.43 -1.52
C PRO A 24 -23.92 -4.59 -2.02
N GLY A 25 -23.50 -4.54 -3.30
CA GLY A 25 -22.86 -5.62 -4.04
C GLY A 25 -21.33 -5.71 -3.94
N PRO A 26 -20.54 -4.64 -4.16
CA PRO A 26 -19.10 -4.76 -4.12
C PRO A 26 -18.64 -5.08 -2.69
N ASP A 27 -18.06 -6.26 -2.54
CA ASP A 27 -17.40 -6.63 -1.31
C ASP A 27 -16.05 -5.88 -1.18
N LYS A 28 -15.41 -6.03 -0.02
CA LYS A 28 -14.12 -5.39 0.25
C LYS A 28 -13.04 -5.81 -0.76
N ALA A 29 -13.11 -7.02 -1.29
CA ALA A 29 -12.13 -7.52 -2.25
C ALA A 29 -12.30 -6.85 -3.61
N ALA A 30 -13.54 -6.66 -4.07
CA ALA A 30 -13.85 -5.96 -5.31
C ALA A 30 -13.38 -4.49 -5.27
N ILE A 31 -13.55 -3.81 -4.13
CA ILE A 31 -13.04 -2.44 -3.96
C ILE A 31 -11.51 -2.45 -3.93
N ALA A 32 -10.88 -3.37 -3.19
CA ALA A 32 -9.43 -3.47 -3.11
C ALA A 32 -8.78 -3.77 -4.47
N ALA A 33 -9.45 -4.53 -5.34
CA ALA A 33 -8.98 -4.80 -6.70
C ALA A 33 -8.82 -3.53 -7.55
N LEU A 34 -9.50 -2.43 -7.21
CA LEU A 34 -9.33 -1.13 -7.87
C LEU A 34 -7.97 -0.48 -7.60
N ALA A 35 -7.18 -0.99 -6.65
CA ALA A 35 -5.81 -0.53 -6.44
C ALA A 35 -4.93 -0.78 -7.68
N GLU A 36 -5.11 -1.90 -8.37
CA GLU A 36 -4.32 -2.21 -9.57
C GLU A 36 -4.54 -1.20 -10.72
N PRO A 37 -5.77 -0.90 -11.17
CA PRO A 37 -5.99 0.13 -12.19
C PRO A 37 -5.55 1.51 -11.72
N ALA A 38 -5.62 1.83 -10.42
CA ALA A 38 -5.09 3.08 -9.88
C ALA A 38 -3.55 3.16 -10.06
N VAL A 39 -2.83 2.09 -9.73
CA VAL A 39 -1.37 1.99 -9.91
C VAL A 39 -1.01 2.10 -11.39
N ARG A 40 -1.70 1.37 -12.26
CA ARG A 40 -1.47 1.44 -13.72
C ARG A 40 -1.71 2.85 -14.27
N ALA A 41 -2.79 3.51 -13.86
CA ALA A 41 -3.08 4.88 -14.28
C ALA A 41 -2.00 5.87 -13.80
N CYS A 42 -1.51 5.70 -12.56
CA CYS A 42 -0.40 6.49 -12.02
C CYS A 42 0.88 6.31 -12.85
N GLN A 43 1.22 5.07 -13.21
CA GLN A 43 2.37 4.76 -14.07
C GLN A 43 2.22 5.33 -15.49
N ALA A 44 0.98 5.42 -15.99
CA ALA A 44 0.66 6.06 -17.26
C ALA A 44 0.69 7.60 -17.21
N GLY A 45 1.00 8.20 -16.05
CA GLY A 45 1.12 9.65 -15.88
C GLY A 45 -0.20 10.36 -15.61
N ASP A 46 -1.27 9.64 -15.26
CA ASP A 46 -2.55 10.26 -14.89
C ASP A 46 -2.38 11.08 -13.60
N PRO A 47 -2.68 12.39 -13.61
CA PRO A 47 -2.37 13.28 -12.49
C PRO A 47 -3.22 12.98 -11.25
N ASP A 48 -4.48 12.56 -11.43
CA ASP A 48 -5.35 12.18 -10.31
C ASP A 48 -4.88 10.88 -9.66
N ALA A 49 -4.53 9.89 -10.47
CA ALA A 49 -4.02 8.61 -9.97
C ALA A 49 -2.69 8.79 -9.24
N ARG A 50 -1.80 9.65 -9.78
CA ARG A 50 -0.56 10.02 -9.13
C ARG A 50 -0.81 10.65 -7.76
N ARG A 51 -1.71 11.65 -7.69
CA ARG A 51 -2.07 12.31 -6.43
C ARG A 51 -2.61 11.30 -5.41
N ILE A 52 -3.51 10.39 -5.83
CA ILE A 52 -4.04 9.35 -4.96
C ILE A 52 -2.91 8.46 -4.41
N VAL A 53 -2.02 7.96 -5.28
CA VAL A 53 -0.91 7.09 -4.86
C VAL A 53 0.03 7.80 -3.89
N GLU A 54 0.34 9.07 -4.14
CA GLU A 54 1.20 9.88 -3.27
C GLU A 54 0.53 10.17 -1.91
N ASP A 55 -0.76 10.54 -1.91
CA ASP A 55 -1.56 10.81 -0.70
C ASP A 55 -1.65 9.57 0.19
N GLU A 56 -1.98 8.41 -0.38
CA GLU A 56 -2.09 7.14 0.36
C GLU A 56 -0.74 6.67 0.91
N ALA A 57 0.34 6.84 0.14
CA ALA A 57 1.69 6.53 0.60
C ALA A 57 2.10 7.42 1.78
N ALA A 58 1.75 8.71 1.74
CA ALA A 58 2.00 9.65 2.82
C ALA A 58 1.19 9.33 4.08
N GLN A 59 -0.07 8.92 3.94
CA GLN A 59 -0.90 8.49 5.08
C GLN A 59 -0.34 7.24 5.77
N LEU A 60 0.11 6.26 4.99
CA LEU A 60 0.76 5.07 5.55
C LEU A 60 2.08 5.43 6.25
N ALA A 61 2.88 6.32 5.65
CA ALA A 61 4.11 6.83 6.25
C ALA A 61 3.83 7.57 7.57
N ALA A 62 2.76 8.36 7.66
CA ALA A 62 2.37 9.04 8.90
C ALA A 62 1.99 8.06 10.02
N THR A 63 1.34 6.94 9.67
CA THR A 63 1.02 5.87 10.63
C THR A 63 2.30 5.19 11.14
N ALA A 64 3.23 4.87 10.23
CA ALA A 64 4.53 4.31 10.60
C ALA A 64 5.34 5.29 11.48
N ALA A 65 5.37 6.58 11.12
CA ALA A 65 6.01 7.63 11.89
C ALA A 65 5.45 7.73 13.32
N GLY A 66 4.13 7.62 13.49
CA GLY A 66 3.49 7.60 14.80
C GLY A 66 4.03 6.50 15.72
N LEU A 67 4.24 5.30 15.17
CA LEU A 67 4.85 4.19 15.91
C LEU A 67 6.33 4.48 16.26
N LEU A 68 7.10 5.00 15.30
CA LEU A 68 8.53 5.25 15.45
C LEU A 68 8.82 6.34 16.50
N ARG A 69 8.03 7.42 16.54
CA ARG A 69 8.14 8.47 17.58
C ARG A 69 8.02 7.90 18.99
N GLY A 70 7.10 6.97 19.19
CA GLY A 70 6.89 6.30 20.48
C GLY A 70 7.93 5.23 20.82
N ARG A 71 8.79 4.84 19.86
CA ARG A 71 9.74 3.74 20.00
C ARG A 71 11.10 4.08 19.35
N PRO A 72 11.89 4.99 19.94
CA PRO A 72 13.13 5.49 19.33
C PRO A 72 14.13 4.41 18.91
N ARG A 73 14.16 3.27 19.60
CA ARG A 73 14.99 2.11 19.25
C ARG A 73 14.77 1.56 17.83
N PHE A 74 13.60 1.83 17.23
CA PHE A 74 13.26 1.37 15.88
C PHE A 74 13.52 2.44 14.81
N ALA A 75 13.81 3.68 15.20
CA ALA A 75 13.98 4.81 14.27
C ALA A 75 15.29 4.75 13.46
N GLU A 76 16.25 3.91 13.87
CA GLU A 76 17.56 3.76 13.23
C GLU A 76 17.81 2.33 12.73
N GLY A 77 16.76 1.50 12.70
CA GLY A 77 16.83 0.10 12.30
C GLY A 77 16.32 -0.17 10.88
N ASP A 78 15.99 -1.44 10.64
CA ASP A 78 15.36 -1.89 9.41
C ASP A 78 13.83 -1.89 9.57
N ALA A 79 13.14 -1.21 8.66
CA ALA A 79 11.70 -1.33 8.47
C ALA A 79 11.42 -2.19 7.25
N VAL A 80 10.84 -3.36 7.49
CA VAL A 80 10.50 -4.32 6.43
C VAL A 80 9.22 -3.87 5.73
N LEU A 81 9.29 -3.70 4.42
CA LEU A 81 8.15 -3.41 3.56
C LEU A 81 7.38 -4.71 3.29
N GLY A 82 6.14 -4.77 3.77
CA GLY A 82 5.24 -5.90 3.60
C GLY A 82 4.00 -5.53 2.78
N GLY A 83 3.50 -6.49 2.02
CA GLY A 83 2.32 -6.32 1.18
C GLY A 83 2.65 -6.12 -0.30
N SER A 84 1.75 -6.54 -1.17
CA SER A 84 1.97 -6.54 -2.62
C SER A 84 2.12 -5.14 -3.21
N LEU A 85 1.53 -4.11 -2.62
CA LEU A 85 1.55 -2.76 -3.18
C LEU A 85 2.97 -2.18 -3.31
N PHE A 86 3.85 -2.45 -2.34
CA PHE A 86 5.26 -2.03 -2.40
C PHE A 86 6.04 -2.72 -3.54
N GLY A 87 5.64 -3.94 -3.93
CA GLY A 87 6.25 -4.67 -5.04
C GLY A 87 5.70 -4.29 -6.42
N HIS A 88 4.44 -3.88 -6.51
CA HIS A 88 3.78 -3.58 -7.80
C HIS A 88 3.72 -2.08 -8.14
N SER A 89 3.97 -1.20 -7.17
CA SER A 89 3.92 0.25 -7.36
C SER A 89 5.21 0.94 -6.91
N PRO A 90 6.18 1.14 -7.84
CA PRO A 90 7.40 1.89 -7.55
C PRO A 90 7.10 3.31 -7.04
N SER A 91 6.13 4.01 -7.64
CA SER A 91 5.72 5.35 -7.21
C SER A 91 5.20 5.38 -5.77
N PHE A 92 4.45 4.37 -5.35
CA PHE A 92 3.97 4.26 -3.97
C PHE A 92 5.15 4.03 -3.01
N ARG A 93 6.05 3.09 -3.35
CA ARG A 93 7.25 2.79 -2.56
C ARG A 93 8.14 4.02 -2.39
N GLU A 94 8.38 4.77 -3.46
CA GLU A 94 9.19 5.99 -3.44
C GLU A 94 8.53 7.11 -2.65
N ALA A 95 7.22 7.33 -2.81
CA ALA A 95 6.49 8.33 -2.04
C ALA A 95 6.51 8.02 -0.54
N PHE A 96 6.28 6.76 -0.17
CA PHE A 96 6.37 6.29 1.21
C PHE A 96 7.79 6.47 1.78
N ALA A 97 8.82 6.07 1.02
CA ALA A 97 10.21 6.19 1.42
C ALA A 97 10.61 7.65 1.64
N ARG A 98 10.24 8.53 0.71
CA ARG A 98 10.51 9.98 0.81
C ARG A 98 9.83 10.58 2.04
N ALA A 99 8.58 10.22 2.30
CA ALA A 99 7.84 10.72 3.46
C ALA A 99 8.48 10.29 4.79
N LEU A 100 8.92 9.04 4.92
CA LEU A 100 9.61 8.57 6.13
C LEU A 100 11.03 9.14 6.28
N ALA A 101 11.80 9.23 5.19
CA ALA A 101 13.17 9.71 5.22
C ALA A 101 13.28 11.19 5.66
N ALA A 102 12.23 11.98 5.43
CA ALA A 102 12.16 13.36 5.89
C ALA A 102 12.25 13.50 7.42
N GLU A 103 11.76 12.50 8.16
CA GLU A 103 11.74 12.52 9.62
C GLU A 103 12.71 11.50 10.25
N PHE A 104 12.92 10.36 9.59
CA PHE A 104 13.77 9.26 10.06
C PHE A 104 14.85 8.93 9.01
N PRO A 105 15.82 9.82 8.76
CA PRO A 105 16.82 9.64 7.70
C PRO A 105 17.77 8.45 7.90
N ARG A 106 17.80 7.88 9.12
CA ARG A 106 18.59 6.69 9.46
C ARG A 106 17.81 5.38 9.35
N LEU A 107 16.49 5.44 9.14
CA LEU A 107 15.67 4.25 8.95
C LEU A 107 15.97 3.62 7.59
N ARG A 108 16.26 2.32 7.57
CA ARG A 108 16.49 1.59 6.32
C ARG A 108 15.23 0.83 5.93
N LEU A 109 14.70 1.11 4.75
CA LEU A 109 13.59 0.33 4.20
C LEU A 109 14.13 -0.90 3.48
N VAL A 110 13.67 -2.08 3.87
CA VAL A 110 14.10 -3.36 3.29
C VAL A 110 12.89 -4.10 2.74
N ASP A 111 13.04 -4.70 1.56
CA ASP A 111 11.93 -5.42 0.93
C ASP A 111 11.75 -6.79 1.62
N GLY A 112 10.53 -7.09 2.09
CA GLY A 112 10.22 -8.35 2.79
C GLY A 112 10.07 -9.56 1.87
N ALA A 113 10.08 -9.36 0.55
CA ALA A 113 9.83 -10.41 -0.45
C ALA A 113 10.93 -11.48 -0.50
N ASP A 114 12.16 -11.13 -0.15
CA ASP A 114 13.31 -12.04 -0.16
C ASP A 114 13.49 -12.80 1.17
N GLY A 115 12.59 -12.55 2.14
CA GLY A 115 12.61 -13.15 3.47
C GLY A 115 11.82 -14.45 3.58
N ARG A 116 11.84 -15.03 4.79
CA ARG A 116 10.95 -16.16 5.13
C ARG A 116 9.49 -15.74 5.04
N SER A 117 8.64 -16.66 4.63
CA SER A 117 7.20 -16.39 4.55
C SER A 117 6.61 -16.08 5.93
N ALA A 118 5.52 -15.30 5.96
CA ALA A 118 4.78 -15.06 7.20
C ALA A 118 4.28 -16.38 7.85
N ALA A 119 3.98 -17.40 7.03
CA ALA A 119 3.59 -18.73 7.49
C ALA A 119 4.72 -19.45 8.25
N GLU A 120 5.96 -19.37 7.76
CA GLU A 120 7.12 -19.88 8.50
C GLU A 120 7.32 -19.14 9.83
N GLY A 121 7.17 -17.82 9.82
CA GLY A 121 7.22 -17.02 11.04
C GLY A 121 6.20 -17.49 12.08
N ALA A 122 4.95 -17.74 11.65
CA ALA A 122 3.90 -18.26 12.50
C ALA A 122 4.22 -19.65 13.07
N ALA A 123 4.78 -20.55 12.26
CA ALA A 123 5.21 -21.89 12.72
C ALA A 123 6.34 -21.82 13.76
N LEU A 124 7.32 -20.93 13.56
CA LEU A 124 8.40 -20.69 14.52
C LEU A 124 7.89 -20.11 15.84
N LEU A 125 6.94 -19.18 15.77
CA LEU A 125 6.25 -18.62 16.94
C LEU A 125 5.48 -19.71 17.69
N ALA A 126 4.71 -20.54 17.00
CA ALA A 126 3.98 -21.66 17.61
C ALA A 126 4.93 -22.62 18.33
N ARG A 127 6.05 -22.99 17.70
CA ARG A 127 7.06 -23.84 18.34
C ARG A 127 7.67 -23.21 19.59
N ARG A 128 7.85 -21.89 19.62
CA ARG A 128 8.40 -21.18 20.80
C ARG A 128 7.39 -21.08 21.96
N ILE A 129 6.10 -21.01 21.65
CA ILE A 129 5.04 -20.82 22.65
C ILE A 129 4.57 -22.16 23.22
N PHE A 130 4.52 -23.21 22.39
CA PHE A 130 3.93 -24.51 22.73
C PHE A 130 4.92 -25.68 22.75
N GLY A 131 6.18 -25.46 22.39
CA GLY A 131 7.26 -26.45 22.44
C GLY A 131 8.17 -26.22 23.63
#